data_AF-A0A8H7YZ97-F1
#
_entry.id   AF-A0A8H7YZ97-F1
#
_cell.length_a   1.000
_cell.length_b   1.000
_cell.length_c   1.000
_cell.angle_alpha   90.00
_cell.angle_beta   90.00
_cell.angle_gamma   90.00
#
_symmetry.space_group_name_H-M   'P 1'
#
loop_
_entity.id
_entity.type
_entity.pdbx_description
1 polymer ?
#
loop_
_entity_poly.entity_id
_entity_poly.type
_entity_poly.pdbx_seq_one_letter_code
_entity_poly.pdbx_strand_id
1 'polypeptide(L)'
;MFRISGGSSTHPGTFYQGSSLEQTNLLESTIRLLKLLDSHPILAQSAKPVIWHTDLHMGNIYVSPDEPSQILSLIDWQSVSIIPLFLQARWPHFLEPPQNYARVFQKPELPDDFDRLDREEQQQAVAAKAYEVSNYLENRSAYTAISLPRVFRELFKRCGEFSEIGVIPLRA
;
A
#
# COMPACT_ATOMS: atom_id res chain seq x y z
N MET A 1 -17.80 -1.47 21.96
CA MET A 1 -17.66 -1.08 23.38
C MET A 1 -16.41 -1.76 23.91
N PHE A 2 -15.27 -1.06 23.93
CA PHE A 2 -13.99 -1.64 24.34
C PHE A 2 -13.80 -1.44 25.85
N ARG A 3 -13.70 -2.54 26.60
CA ARG A 3 -13.38 -2.55 28.03
C ARG A 3 -11.87 -2.42 28.18
N ILE A 4 -11.42 -1.41 28.93
CA ILE A 4 -10.07 -1.38 29.48
C ILE A 4 -10.05 -2.37 30.64
N SER A 5 -9.59 -3.59 30.40
CA SER A 5 -9.40 -4.59 31.45
C SER A 5 -8.14 -4.26 32.25
N GLY A 6 -8.33 -3.73 33.45
CA GLY A 6 -7.30 -3.71 34.48
C GLY A 6 -7.07 -5.12 34.99
N GLY A 7 -5.97 -5.73 34.57
CA GLY A 7 -5.57 -7.06 35.03
C GLY A 7 -4.63 -7.72 34.03
N SER A 8 -3.44 -8.09 34.50
CA SER A 8 -2.43 -8.82 33.74
C SER A 8 -2.99 -10.16 33.23
N SER A 9 -3.36 -10.24 31.96
CA SER A 9 -3.56 -11.53 31.29
C SER A 9 -2.22 -11.98 30.70
N THR A 10 -1.51 -12.81 31.45
CA THR A 10 -0.42 -13.63 30.93
C THR A 10 -1.01 -14.75 30.09
N HIS A 11 -1.29 -14.47 28.81
CA HIS A 11 -1.42 -15.51 27.80
C HIS A 11 -0.01 -15.89 27.33
N PRO A 12 0.35 -17.19 27.30
CA PRO A 12 1.65 -17.63 26.81
C PRO A 12 1.68 -17.45 25.28
N GLY A 13 2.10 -16.26 24.83
CA GLY A 13 2.17 -15.91 23.41
C GLY A 13 1.99 -14.42 23.09
N THR A 14 1.67 -13.55 24.06
CA THR A 14 1.42 -12.14 23.78
C THR A 14 2.71 -11.30 23.79
N PHE A 15 2.94 -10.57 22.70
CA PHE A 15 4.01 -9.59 22.59
C PHE A 15 3.90 -8.51 23.69
N TYR A 16 5.03 -7.91 24.06
CA TYR A 16 5.08 -6.88 25.09
C TYR A 16 4.13 -5.70 24.77
N GLN A 17 3.13 -5.52 25.64
CA GLN A 17 2.07 -4.53 25.46
C GLN A 17 2.42 -3.13 25.96
N GLY A 18 3.54 -2.96 26.67
CA GLY A 18 3.88 -1.70 27.32
C GLY A 18 3.09 -1.45 28.61
N SER A 19 3.64 -0.58 29.46
CA SER A 19 2.94 0.01 30.60
C SER A 19 1.88 1.01 30.13
N SER A 20 0.90 1.32 30.99
CA SER A 20 -0.14 2.32 30.69
C SER A 20 0.45 3.71 30.36
N LEU A 21 1.56 4.08 31.00
CA LEU A 21 2.26 5.33 30.71
C LEU A 21 2.86 5.32 29.30
N GLU A 22 3.53 4.23 28.90
CA GLU A 22 4.09 4.10 27.55
C GLU A 22 3.02 4.11 26.48
N GLN A 23 1.90 3.40 26.70
CA GLN A 23 0.76 3.41 25.78
C GLN A 23 0.18 4.82 25.63
N THR A 24 0.07 5.58 26.72
CA THR A 24 -0.46 6.95 26.70
C THR A 24 0.49 7.88 25.93
N ASN A 25 1.79 7.83 26.21
CA ASN A 25 2.81 8.64 25.51
C ASN A 25 2.86 8.32 24.01
N LEU A 26 2.68 7.05 23.65
CA LEU A 26 2.64 6.59 22.27
C LEU A 26 1.40 7.10 21.54
N LEU A 27 0.23 7.03 22.19
CA LEU A 27 -1.02 7.55 21.65
C LEU A 27 -0.93 9.06 21.41
N GLU A 28 -0.41 9.83 22.37
CA GLU A 28 -0.21 11.26 22.21
C GLU A 28 0.74 11.60 21.04
N SER A 29 1.84 10.85 20.91
CA SER A 29 2.80 11.04 19.82
C SER A 29 2.18 10.69 18.47
N THR A 30 1.41 9.60 18.41
CA THR A 30 0.63 9.20 17.23
C THR A 30 -0.37 10.27 16.83
N ILE A 31 -1.11 10.84 17.78
CA ILE A 31 -2.07 11.93 17.52
C ILE A 31 -1.34 13.17 16.95
N ARG A 32 -0.18 13.54 17.51
CA ARG A 32 0.64 14.65 16.99
C ARG A 32 1.08 14.38 15.55
N LEU A 33 1.58 13.17 15.25
CA LEU A 33 1.99 12.78 13.90
C LEU A 33 0.81 12.78 12.92
N LEU A 34 -0.35 12.25 13.30
CA LEU A 34 -1.54 12.25 12.44
C LEU A 34 -1.95 13.67 12.04
N LYS A 35 -1.88 14.65 12.95
CA LYS A 35 -2.16 16.06 12.63
C LYS A 35 -1.14 16.66 11.64
N LEU A 36 0.13 16.28 11.74
CA LEU A 36 1.16 16.70 10.79
C LEU A 36 0.94 16.08 9.41
N LEU A 37 0.54 14.81 9.36
CA LEU A 37 0.22 14.11 8.11
C LEU A 37 -1.02 14.68 7.44
N ASP A 38 -2.08 14.97 8.20
CA ASP A 38 -3.33 15.56 7.70
C ASP A 38 -3.12 16.93 7.03
N SER A 39 -2.24 17.75 7.59
CA SER A 39 -1.88 19.06 7.04
C SER A 39 -0.82 19.00 5.92
N HIS A 40 -0.29 17.83 5.59
CA HIS A 40 0.79 17.69 4.62
C HIS A 40 0.28 17.84 3.17
N PRO A 41 0.73 18.85 2.39
CA PRO A 41 0.15 19.15 1.06
C PRO A 41 0.24 18.01 0.04
N ILE A 42 1.29 17.19 0.14
CA ILE A 42 1.47 16.02 -0.75
C ILE A 42 0.42 14.94 -0.44
N LEU A 43 0.08 14.74 0.84
CA LEU A 43 -0.92 13.77 1.25
C LEU A 43 -2.34 14.22 0.91
N ALA A 44 -2.63 15.51 1.11
CA ALA A 44 -3.94 16.09 0.80
C ALA A 44 -4.38 15.79 -0.66
N GLN A 45 -3.44 15.83 -1.60
CA GLN A 45 -3.71 15.52 -3.03
C GLN A 45 -4.12 14.06 -3.28
N SER A 46 -3.71 13.13 -2.41
CA SER A 46 -4.00 11.69 -2.53
C SER A 46 -4.87 11.16 -1.38
N ALA A 47 -5.47 12.05 -0.58
CA ALA A 47 -6.30 11.70 0.56
C ALA A 47 -7.76 11.39 0.21
N LYS A 48 -8.16 11.58 -1.07
CA LYS A 48 -9.53 11.32 -1.53
C LYS A 48 -9.96 9.89 -1.17
N PRO A 49 -11.12 9.71 -0.49
CA PRO A 49 -11.68 8.38 -0.26
C PRO A 49 -12.06 7.74 -1.59
N VAL A 50 -11.57 6.51 -1.83
CA VAL A 50 -11.88 5.75 -3.04
C VAL A 50 -12.10 4.28 -2.70
N ILE A 51 -12.74 3.56 -3.61
CA ILE A 51 -12.75 2.11 -3.64
C ILE A 51 -11.56 1.69 -4.53
N TRP A 52 -10.68 0.80 -4.05
CA TRP A 52 -9.55 0.28 -4.81
C TRP A 52 -9.42 -1.23 -4.63
N HIS A 53 -9.28 -1.99 -5.72
CA HIS A 53 -9.13 -3.43 -5.65
C HIS A 53 -7.70 -3.81 -5.22
N THR A 54 -7.47 -3.99 -3.91
CA THR A 54 -6.13 -4.21 -3.35
C THR A 54 -5.54 -5.59 -3.62
N ASP A 55 -6.34 -6.54 -4.09
CA ASP A 55 -5.93 -7.91 -4.42
C ASP A 55 -6.22 -8.26 -5.89
N LEU A 56 -5.90 -7.33 -6.79
CA LEU A 56 -6.13 -7.55 -8.21
C LEU A 56 -5.04 -8.46 -8.78
N HIS A 57 -5.37 -9.73 -8.98
CA HIS A 57 -4.55 -10.73 -9.64
C HIS A 57 -5.34 -11.47 -10.75
N MET A 58 -4.67 -12.27 -11.58
CA MET A 58 -5.29 -12.92 -12.74
C MET A 58 -6.49 -13.82 -12.40
N GLY A 59 -6.55 -14.36 -11.19
CA GLY A 59 -7.69 -15.15 -10.72
C GLY A 59 -8.96 -14.33 -10.44
N ASN A 60 -8.81 -13.02 -10.28
CA ASN A 60 -9.90 -12.08 -10.02
C ASN A 60 -10.33 -11.29 -11.28
N ILE A 61 -9.80 -11.65 -12.45
CA ILE A 61 -10.10 -11.01 -13.73
C ILE A 61 -10.72 -12.04 -14.68
N TYR A 62 -11.96 -11.84 -15.07
CA TYR A 62 -12.61 -12.63 -16.11
C TYR A 62 -12.46 -11.93 -17.45
N VAL A 63 -11.97 -12.67 -18.45
CA VAL A 63 -11.77 -12.18 -19.82
C VAL A 63 -12.64 -12.96 -20.81
N SER A 64 -12.86 -12.39 -21.99
CA SER A 64 -13.62 -13.06 -23.05
C SER A 64 -12.87 -14.29 -23.57
N PRO A 65 -13.56 -15.43 -23.78
CA PRO A 65 -12.95 -16.61 -24.39
C PRO A 65 -12.59 -16.38 -25.86
N ASP A 66 -13.34 -15.52 -26.56
CA ASP A 66 -13.15 -15.21 -27.98
C ASP A 66 -12.12 -14.08 -28.18
N GLU A 67 -12.04 -13.15 -27.21
CA GLU A 67 -11.10 -12.02 -27.23
C GLU A 67 -10.46 -11.80 -25.84
N PRO A 68 -9.35 -12.50 -25.50
CA PRO A 68 -8.75 -12.46 -24.16
C PRO A 68 -8.26 -11.09 -23.69
N SER A 69 -8.10 -10.11 -24.59
CA SER A 69 -7.81 -8.71 -24.23
C SER A 69 -9.01 -7.96 -23.65
N GLN A 70 -10.24 -8.47 -23.86
CA GLN A 70 -11.45 -7.87 -23.33
C GLN A 70 -11.72 -8.37 -21.90
N ILE A 71 -11.60 -7.47 -20.93
CA ILE A 71 -12.02 -7.72 -19.54
C ILE A 71 -13.56 -7.72 -19.49
N LEU A 72 -14.15 -8.82 -19.05
CA LEU A 72 -15.60 -8.98 -18.86
C LEU A 72 -16.04 -8.61 -17.45
N SER A 73 -15.26 -8.97 -16.43
CA SER A 73 -15.62 -8.72 -15.03
C SER A 73 -14.41 -8.74 -14.11
N LEU A 74 -14.51 -7.98 -13.01
CA LEU A 74 -13.61 -8.03 -11.86
C LEU A 74 -14.41 -8.52 -10.65
N ILE A 75 -13.92 -9.55 -9.97
CA ILE A 75 -14.61 -10.19 -8.83
C ILE A 75 -13.86 -9.96 -7.51
N ASP A 76 -14.31 -10.59 -6.43
CA ASP A 76 -13.64 -10.59 -5.11
C ASP A 76 -13.56 -9.22 -4.39
N TRP A 77 -14.60 -8.40 -4.55
CA TRP A 77 -14.69 -7.08 -3.89
C TRP A 77 -15.05 -7.13 -2.39
N GLN A 78 -15.29 -8.31 -1.83
CA GLN A 78 -15.85 -8.50 -0.48
C GLN A 78 -14.95 -8.00 0.67
N SER A 79 -13.67 -7.77 0.41
CA SER A 79 -12.70 -7.22 1.38
C SER A 79 -12.28 -5.78 1.08
N VAL A 80 -12.97 -5.09 0.16
CA VAL A 80 -12.66 -3.70 -0.17
C VAL A 80 -13.14 -2.73 0.91
N SER A 81 -12.44 -1.60 1.07
CA SER A 81 -12.80 -0.53 1.98
C SER A 81 -12.75 0.82 1.29
N ILE A 82 -13.58 1.78 1.73
CA ILE A 82 -13.49 3.17 1.30
C ILE A 82 -12.51 3.89 2.22
N ILE A 83 -11.26 4.04 1.77
CA ILE A 83 -10.18 4.71 2.52
C ILE A 83 -9.43 5.68 1.61
N PRO A 84 -8.59 6.58 2.17
CA PRO A 84 -7.74 7.46 1.37
C PRO A 84 -6.92 6.71 0.31
N LEU A 85 -6.92 7.19 -0.92
CA LEU A 85 -6.21 6.56 -2.05
C LEU A 85 -4.74 6.25 -1.72
N PHE A 86 -4.03 7.17 -1.06
CA PHE A 86 -2.63 6.95 -0.70
C PHE A 86 -2.38 5.75 0.23
N LEU A 87 -3.37 5.28 0.98
CA LEU A 87 -3.21 4.12 1.86
C LEU A 87 -3.34 2.80 1.13
N GLN A 88 -4.12 2.76 0.05
CA GLN A 88 -4.47 1.53 -0.66
C GLN A 88 -3.79 1.37 -2.01
N ALA A 89 -3.47 2.47 -2.70
CA ALA A 89 -2.93 2.46 -4.05
C ALA A 89 -1.64 1.64 -4.12
N ARG A 90 -1.64 0.60 -4.95
CA ARG A 90 -0.53 -0.33 -5.14
C ARG A 90 -0.58 -0.89 -6.55
N TRP A 91 0.52 -1.47 -6.98
CA TRP A 91 0.59 -2.21 -8.22
C TRP A 91 -0.27 -3.49 -8.12
N PRO A 92 -1.00 -3.87 -9.19
CA PRO A 92 -1.50 -5.22 -9.33
C PRO A 92 -0.33 -6.21 -9.30
N HIS A 93 -0.49 -7.36 -8.66
CA HIS A 93 0.63 -8.26 -8.39
C HIS A 93 1.38 -8.69 -9.66
N PHE A 94 0.64 -8.96 -10.74
CA PHE A 94 1.20 -9.33 -12.04
C PHE A 94 1.86 -8.19 -12.81
N LEU A 95 1.77 -6.94 -12.33
CA LEU A 95 2.46 -5.77 -12.90
C LEU A 95 3.50 -5.21 -11.93
N GLU A 96 3.76 -5.88 -10.80
CA GLU A 96 4.76 -5.41 -9.85
C GLU A 96 6.14 -5.33 -10.54
N PRO A 97 6.81 -4.19 -10.44
CA PRO A 97 8.11 -4.05 -11.04
C PRO A 97 9.16 -4.93 -10.34
N PRO A 98 10.23 -5.38 -11.05
CA PRO A 98 11.32 -6.14 -10.44
C PRO A 98 12.06 -5.33 -9.36
N GLN A 99 12.82 -6.02 -8.50
CA GLN A 99 13.47 -5.39 -7.32
C GLN A 99 14.37 -4.18 -7.65
N ASN A 100 15.04 -4.19 -8.81
CA ASN A 100 15.94 -3.12 -9.26
C ASN A 100 15.27 -2.03 -10.10
N TYR A 101 13.93 -1.95 -10.09
CA TYR A 101 13.21 -1.01 -10.94
C TYR A 101 13.41 0.46 -10.52
N ALA A 102 14.07 1.21 -11.39
CA ALA A 102 14.25 2.65 -11.24
C ALA A 102 12.91 3.38 -11.48
N ARG A 103 12.30 3.89 -10.40
CA ARG A 103 11.19 4.86 -10.47
C ARG A 103 11.74 6.27 -10.67
N VAL A 104 12.48 6.51 -11.76
CA VAL A 104 13.08 7.81 -12.03
C VAL A 104 12.26 8.56 -13.08
N PHE A 105 11.92 9.80 -12.76
CA PHE A 105 11.20 10.76 -13.60
C PHE A 105 12.06 11.29 -14.76
N GLN A 106 12.42 10.43 -15.69
CA GLN A 106 12.70 10.86 -17.06
C GLN A 106 11.89 10.00 -18.01
N LYS A 107 11.94 10.36 -19.30
CA LYS A 107 11.39 9.59 -20.42
C LYS A 107 11.36 8.09 -20.10
N PRO A 108 10.26 7.36 -20.37
CA PRO A 108 10.18 5.95 -20.05
C PRO A 108 11.36 5.20 -20.65
N GLU A 109 12.30 4.85 -19.79
CA GLU A 109 13.52 4.11 -20.09
C GLU A 109 13.46 2.81 -19.31
N LEU A 110 13.91 1.74 -19.95
CA LEU A 110 14.01 0.43 -19.32
C LEU A 110 15.01 0.49 -18.16
N PRO A 111 14.96 -0.43 -17.19
CA PRO A 111 15.98 -0.53 -16.16
C PRO A 111 17.40 -0.54 -16.75
N ASP A 112 18.35 0.11 -16.08
CA ASP A 112 19.74 0.24 -16.56
C ASP A 112 20.43 -1.13 -16.80
N ASP A 113 19.93 -2.20 -16.16
CA ASP A 113 20.40 -3.58 -16.25
C ASP A 113 19.52 -4.49 -17.13
N PHE A 114 18.58 -3.94 -17.92
CA PHE A 114 17.61 -4.71 -18.70
C PHE A 114 18.22 -5.79 -19.60
N ASP A 115 19.32 -5.50 -20.30
CA ASP A 115 19.99 -6.46 -21.19
C ASP A 115 20.61 -7.65 -20.45
N ARG A 116 20.73 -7.56 -19.12
CA ARG A 116 21.28 -8.60 -18.24
C ARG A 116 20.20 -9.42 -17.56
N LEU A 117 18.93 -8.98 -17.63
CA LEU A 117 17.77 -9.68 -17.12
C LEU A 117 17.43 -10.87 -18.02
N ASP A 118 16.79 -11.88 -17.45
CA ASP A 118 16.23 -12.96 -18.26
C ASP A 118 15.00 -12.49 -19.06
N ARG A 119 14.51 -13.32 -20.00
CA ARG A 119 13.38 -12.92 -20.85
C ARG A 119 12.10 -12.64 -20.07
N GLU A 120 11.89 -13.30 -18.94
CA GLU A 120 10.67 -13.14 -18.14
C GLU A 120 10.73 -11.83 -17.36
N GLU A 121 11.86 -11.55 -16.72
CA GLU A 121 12.15 -10.29 -16.03
C GLU A 121 12.09 -9.09 -16.99
N GLN A 122 12.58 -9.26 -18.23
CA GLN A 122 12.44 -8.24 -19.27
C GLN A 122 10.98 -7.96 -19.62
N GLN A 123 10.17 -9.00 -19.84
CA GLN A 123 8.74 -8.84 -20.12
C GLN A 123 8.01 -8.16 -18.96
N GLN A 124 8.34 -8.54 -17.73
CA GLN A 124 7.78 -7.93 -16.53
C GLN A 124 8.16 -6.45 -16.41
N ALA A 125 9.42 -6.09 -16.66
CA ALA A 125 9.88 -4.70 -16.63
C ALA A 125 9.17 -3.85 -17.68
N VAL A 126 8.96 -4.38 -18.89
CA VAL A 126 8.22 -3.70 -19.97
C VAL A 126 6.76 -3.50 -19.57
N ALA A 127 6.09 -4.54 -19.06
CA ALA A 127 4.69 -4.47 -18.63
C ALA A 127 4.51 -3.46 -17.48
N ALA A 128 5.39 -3.50 -16.48
CA ALA A 128 5.39 -2.55 -15.38
C ALA A 128 5.58 -1.12 -15.88
N LYS A 129 6.53 -0.87 -16.79
CA LYS A 129 6.75 0.47 -17.36
C LYS A 129 5.55 0.96 -18.17
N ALA A 130 4.93 0.08 -18.97
CA ALA A 130 3.72 0.43 -19.71
C ALA A 130 2.57 0.84 -18.76
N TYR A 131 2.38 0.11 -17.65
CA TYR A 131 1.40 0.45 -16.62
C TYR A 131 1.73 1.79 -15.92
N GLU A 132 2.99 2.04 -15.59
CA GLU A 132 3.43 3.31 -15.02
C GLU A 132 3.06 4.49 -15.93
N VAL A 133 3.40 4.37 -17.22
CA VAL A 133 3.13 5.41 -18.23
C VAL A 133 1.63 5.62 -18.42
N SER A 134 0.84 4.55 -18.53
CA SER A 134 -0.62 4.65 -18.64
C SER A 134 -1.21 5.35 -17.42
N ASN A 135 -0.79 5.01 -16.19
CA ASN A 135 -1.23 5.74 -15.00
C ASN A 135 -0.81 7.21 -15.02
N TYR A 136 0.40 7.53 -15.47
CA TYR A 136 0.84 8.93 -15.54
C TYR A 136 -0.02 9.77 -16.51
N LEU A 137 -0.36 9.19 -17.66
CA LEU A 137 -1.11 9.88 -18.73
C LEU A 137 -2.61 9.93 -18.46
N GLU A 138 -3.19 8.83 -17.97
CA GLU A 138 -4.64 8.64 -17.89
C GLU A 138 -5.19 8.66 -16.46
N ASN A 139 -4.36 8.36 -15.45
CA ASN A 139 -4.76 8.27 -14.04
C ASN A 139 -3.74 8.91 -13.09
N ARG A 140 -3.50 10.21 -13.28
CA ARG A 140 -2.51 11.01 -12.53
C ARG A 140 -2.62 10.83 -11.01
N SER A 141 -3.84 10.67 -10.50
CA SER A 141 -4.13 10.46 -9.08
C SER A 141 -3.56 9.14 -8.56
N ALA A 142 -3.78 8.03 -9.28
CA ALA A 142 -3.20 6.73 -8.92
C ALA A 142 -1.68 6.76 -9.01
N TYR A 143 -1.13 7.34 -10.09
CA TYR A 143 0.31 7.52 -10.25
C TYR A 143 0.93 8.26 -9.06
N THR A 144 0.36 9.40 -8.69
CA THR A 144 0.85 10.21 -7.57
C THR A 144 0.78 9.42 -6.26
N ALA A 145 -0.33 8.74 -6.00
CA ALA A 145 -0.53 7.98 -4.78
C ALA A 145 0.43 6.78 -4.64
N ILE A 146 0.68 6.03 -5.72
CA ILE A 146 1.62 4.88 -5.76
C ILE A 146 3.07 5.34 -5.56
N SER A 147 3.40 6.53 -6.05
CA SER A 147 4.73 7.13 -5.96
C SER A 147 5.03 7.78 -4.61
N LEU A 148 4.06 7.85 -3.69
CA LEU A 148 4.28 8.41 -2.37
C LEU A 148 5.33 7.61 -1.58
N PRO A 149 6.27 8.29 -0.90
CA PRO A 149 7.22 7.64 0.00
C PRO A 149 6.54 6.74 1.03
N ARG A 150 7.13 5.56 1.26
CA ARG A 150 6.59 4.56 2.21
C ARG A 150 6.32 5.14 3.61
N VAL A 151 7.14 6.09 4.06
CA VAL A 151 7.01 6.74 5.37
C VAL A 151 5.60 7.29 5.63
N PHE A 152 4.91 7.77 4.59
CA PHE A 152 3.56 8.29 4.72
C PHE A 152 2.50 7.23 5.04
N ARG A 153 2.76 5.96 4.69
CA ARG A 153 1.87 4.82 4.95
C ARG A 153 2.28 4.04 6.19
N GLU A 154 3.54 4.17 6.61
CA GLU A 154 4.12 3.33 7.65
C GLU A 154 3.37 3.47 8.97
N LEU A 155 3.08 4.71 9.41
CA LEU A 155 2.32 4.94 10.64
C LEU A 155 0.99 4.17 10.64
N PHE A 156 0.22 4.24 9.55
CA PHE A 156 -1.08 3.58 9.43
C PHE A 156 -0.96 2.05 9.45
N LYS A 157 0.06 1.49 8.78
CA LYS A 157 0.34 0.05 8.81
C LYS A 157 0.65 -0.41 10.23
N ARG A 158 1.55 0.29 10.92
CA ARG A 158 1.97 -0.02 12.29
C ARG A 158 0.85 0.13 13.31
N CYS A 159 -0.05 1.10 13.12
CA CYS A 159 -1.26 1.21 13.94
C CYS A 159 -2.18 0.00 13.78
N GLY A 160 -2.29 -0.58 12.58
CA GLY A 160 -3.06 -1.82 12.35
C GLY A 160 -2.44 -3.04 13.02
N GLU A 161 -1.11 -3.13 13.06
CA GLU A 161 -0.36 -4.22 13.70
C GLU A 161 -0.42 -4.17 15.25
N PHE A 162 -0.80 -3.03 15.84
CA PHE A 162 -0.75 -2.81 17.29
C PHE A 162 -1.59 -3.81 18.09
N SER A 163 -2.79 -4.16 17.61
CA SER A 163 -3.66 -5.11 18.31
C SER A 163 -3.09 -6.52 18.37
N GLU A 164 -2.16 -6.86 17.47
CA GLU A 164 -1.55 -8.19 17.37
C GLU A 164 -0.15 -8.22 18.03
N ILE A 165 0.65 -7.16 17.86
CA ILE A 165 2.09 -7.12 18.20
C ILE A 165 2.40 -6.18 19.37
N GLY A 166 1.40 -5.49 19.92
CA GLY A 166 1.56 -4.56 21.05
C GLY A 166 2.27 -3.26 20.66
N VAL A 167 2.95 -2.62 21.61
CA VAL A 167 3.53 -1.26 21.42
C VAL A 167 4.79 -1.22 20.55
N ILE A 168 5.40 -2.37 20.26
CA ILE A 168 6.72 -2.45 19.61
C ILE A 168 6.75 -1.82 18.21
N PRO A 169 5.78 -2.07 17.30
CA PRO A 169 5.85 -1.58 15.92
C PRO A 169 5.80 -0.05 15.80
N LEU A 170 5.27 0.64 16.81
CA LEU A 170 5.16 2.10 16.84
C LEU A 170 6.36 2.80 17.50
N ARG A 171 7.37 2.03 17.95
CA ARG A 171 8.63 2.56 18.52
C ARG A 171 9.75 2.74 17.49
N ALA A 172 9.60 2.16 16.30
CA ALA A 172 10.64 2.07 15.27
C ALA A 172 10.75 3.34 14.41
#